data_AF-A0A969NXU1-F1
#
_entry.id   AF-A0A969NXU1-F1
#
_cell.length_a   1.000
_cell.length_b   1.000
_cell.length_c   1.000
_cell.angle_alpha   90.00
_cell.angle_beta   90.00
_cell.angle_gamma   90.00
#
_symmetry.space_group_name_H-M   'P 1'
#
loop_
_entity.id
_entity.type
_entity.pdbx_description
1 polymer ?
#
loop_
_entity_poly.entity_id
_entity_poly.type
_entity_poly.pdbx_seq_one_letter_code
_entity_poly.pdbx_strand_id
1 'polypeptide(L)'
;MSIATSLVQVVSRLMFERPVQALSLADIVVQLEISGGKLLSQLATSRDTPANRELVCHIVGIERWSQRRLHVALGAAPVQDEYDGYRPSQTLSWDDLHATFAAARQESIALGNQLHANDVDPNMIVRHNDLGLLSVRGWLRYMSLHASLEAKALK
;
A
#
# COMPACT_ATOMS: atom_id res chain seq x y z
N MET A 1 15.75 19.39 -15.14
CA MET A 1 14.58 18.63 -14.68
C MET A 1 13.68 18.38 -15.88
N SER A 2 13.31 17.12 -16.15
CA SER A 2 12.39 16.80 -17.23
C SER A 2 10.95 17.16 -16.84
N ILE A 3 10.15 17.63 -17.80
CA ILE A 3 8.71 17.96 -17.62
C ILE A 3 7.94 16.75 -17.06
N ALA A 4 8.32 15.54 -17.45
CA ALA A 4 7.72 14.30 -16.96
C ALA A 4 7.93 14.10 -15.45
N THR A 5 9.13 14.41 -14.94
CA THR A 5 9.44 14.35 -13.49
C THR A 5 8.61 15.34 -12.70
N SER A 6 8.41 16.55 -13.24
CA SER A 6 7.58 17.58 -12.59
C SER A 6 6.11 17.18 -12.52
N LEU A 7 5.57 16.54 -13.57
CA LEU A 7 4.17 16.10 -13.60
C LEU A 7 3.90 14.96 -12.60
N VAL A 8 4.79 13.96 -12.52
CA VAL A 8 4.67 12.86 -11.55
C VAL A 8 4.71 13.37 -10.10
N GLN A 9 5.58 14.35 -9.81
CA GLN A 9 5.64 14.96 -8.48
C GLN A 9 4.35 15.72 -8.13
N VAL A 10 3.74 16.41 -9.10
CA VAL A 10 2.45 17.09 -8.90
C VAL A 10 1.35 16.08 -8.61
N VAL A 11 1.24 15.02 -9.41
CA VAL A 11 0.23 13.96 -9.20
C VAL A 11 0.42 13.30 -7.83
N SER A 12 1.67 12.93 -7.50
CA SER A 12 1.98 12.29 -6.22
C SER A 12 1.59 13.18 -5.04
N ARG A 13 1.89 14.48 -5.13
CA ARG A 13 1.51 15.45 -4.10
C ARG A 13 0.00 15.60 -3.96
N LEU A 14 -0.74 15.64 -5.06
CA LEU A 14 -2.20 15.81 -5.04
C LEU A 14 -2.92 14.56 -4.52
N MET A 15 -2.45 13.37 -4.88
CA MET A 15 -3.14 12.10 -4.60
C MET A 15 -2.72 11.49 -3.25
N PHE A 16 -1.45 11.64 -2.87
CA PHE A 16 -0.87 10.91 -1.74
C PHE A 16 -0.44 11.81 -0.59
N GLU A 17 0.05 13.03 -0.84
CA GLU A 17 0.56 13.92 0.22
C GLU A 17 -0.52 14.85 0.79
N ARG A 18 -1.18 15.65 -0.07
CA ARG A 18 -2.16 16.66 0.36
C ARG A 18 -3.32 16.07 1.17
N PRO A 19 -3.93 14.93 0.79
CA PRO A 19 -5.09 14.40 1.51
C PRO A 19 -4.77 13.97 2.95
N VAL A 20 -3.50 13.74 3.27
CA VAL A 20 -3.05 13.23 4.58
C VAL A 20 -2.13 14.21 5.32
N GLN A 21 -1.95 15.43 4.81
CA GLN A 21 -1.04 16.41 5.39
C GLN A 21 -1.43 16.85 6.81
N ALA A 22 -2.72 16.86 7.11
CA ALA A 22 -3.24 17.19 8.44
C ALA A 22 -3.44 15.97 9.36
N LEU A 23 -3.19 14.76 8.86
CA LEU A 23 -3.48 13.52 9.58
C LEU A 23 -2.25 13.01 10.33
N SER A 24 -2.48 12.43 11.50
CA SER A 24 -1.49 11.64 12.21
C SER A 24 -1.32 10.25 11.57
N LEU A 25 -0.26 9.53 11.94
CA LEU A 25 -0.10 8.14 11.50
C LEU A 25 -1.24 7.26 12.02
N ALA A 26 -1.72 7.50 13.25
CA ALA A 26 -2.86 6.79 13.82
C ALA A 26 -4.15 6.99 12.99
N ASP A 27 -4.42 8.22 12.54
CA ASP A 27 -5.59 8.51 11.68
C ASP A 27 -5.53 7.73 10.36
N ILE A 28 -4.34 7.61 9.78
CA ILE A 28 -4.14 6.89 8.51
C ILE A 28 -4.24 5.38 8.72
N VAL A 29 -3.80 4.85 9.87
CA VAL A 29 -4.01 3.44 10.24
C VAL A 29 -5.50 3.10 10.29
N VAL A 30 -6.33 3.97 10.89
CA VAL A 30 -7.79 3.79 10.88
C VAL A 30 -8.34 3.75 9.45
N GLN A 31 -7.81 4.58 8.54
CA GLN A 31 -8.20 4.52 7.12
C GLN A 31 -7.77 3.23 6.41
N LEU A 32 -6.59 2.69 6.75
CA LEU A 32 -6.14 1.39 6.25
C LEU A 32 -7.05 0.26 6.71
N GLU A 33 -7.46 0.27 7.98
CA GLU A 33 -8.40 -0.70 8.54
C GLU A 33 -9.76 -0.64 7.84
N ILE A 34 -10.35 0.56 7.73
CA ILE A 34 -11.66 0.77 7.07
C ILE A 34 -11.60 0.34 5.60
N SER A 35 -10.57 0.76 4.86
CA SER A 35 -10.44 0.39 3.44
C SER A 35 -10.16 -1.10 3.26
N GLY A 36 -9.43 -1.72 4.19
CA GLY A 36 -9.11 -3.14 4.19
C GLY A 36 -10.35 -4.01 4.38
N GLY A 37 -11.18 -3.66 5.38
CA GLY A 37 -12.46 -4.33 5.62
C GLY A 37 -13.41 -4.22 4.43
N LYS A 38 -13.47 -3.04 3.77
CA LYS A 38 -14.27 -2.86 2.54
C LYS A 38 -13.79 -3.76 1.41
N LEU A 39 -12.48 -3.84 1.18
CA LEU A 39 -11.92 -4.70 0.14
C LEU A 39 -12.18 -6.18 0.42
N LEU A 40 -12.00 -6.63 1.67
CA LEU A 40 -12.28 -8.01 2.07
C LEU A 40 -13.74 -8.38 1.83
N SER A 41 -14.67 -7.49 2.18
CA SER A 41 -16.10 -7.69 1.89
C SER A 41 -16.37 -7.78 0.39
N GLN A 42 -15.71 -6.95 -0.42
CA GLN A 42 -15.85 -7.00 -1.87
C GLN A 42 -15.31 -8.32 -2.45
N LEU A 43 -14.12 -8.75 -2.01
CA LEU A 43 -13.49 -10.01 -2.40
C LEU A 43 -14.37 -11.21 -2.07
N ALA A 44 -14.97 -11.25 -0.88
CA ALA A 44 -15.88 -12.32 -0.46
C ALA A 44 -17.10 -12.50 -1.37
N THR A 45 -17.52 -11.45 -2.08
CA THR A 45 -18.64 -11.48 -3.03
C THR A 45 -18.21 -11.56 -4.50
N SER A 46 -16.91 -11.43 -4.78
CA SER A 46 -16.37 -11.43 -6.14
C SER A 46 -16.22 -12.86 -6.67
N ARG A 47 -16.30 -13.02 -7.99
CA ARG A 47 -16.14 -14.31 -8.64
C ARG A 47 -14.68 -14.76 -8.62
N ASP A 48 -14.47 -16.06 -8.41
CA ASP A 48 -13.15 -16.65 -8.63
C ASP A 48 -12.88 -16.75 -10.14
N THR A 49 -12.06 -15.83 -10.67
CA THR A 49 -11.63 -15.82 -12.07
C THR A 49 -10.13 -15.58 -12.16
N PRO A 50 -9.45 -16.04 -13.24
CA PRO A 50 -8.02 -15.77 -13.42
C PRO A 50 -7.65 -14.28 -13.34
N ALA A 51 -8.51 -13.40 -13.85
CA ALA A 51 -8.30 -11.96 -13.80
C ALA A 51 -8.39 -11.40 -12.36
N ASN A 52 -9.40 -11.81 -11.59
CA ASN A 52 -9.54 -11.39 -10.20
C ASN A 52 -8.37 -11.94 -9.35
N ARG A 53 -7.93 -13.18 -9.57
CA ARG A 53 -6.74 -13.75 -8.92
C ARG A 53 -5.49 -12.93 -9.19
N GLU A 54 -5.22 -12.61 -10.45
CA GLU A 54 -4.05 -11.81 -10.84
C GLU A 54 -4.08 -10.40 -10.24
N LEU A 55 -5.26 -9.78 -10.21
CA LEU A 55 -5.48 -8.48 -9.57
C LEU A 55 -5.18 -8.52 -8.07
N VAL A 56 -5.67 -9.53 -7.35
CA VAL A 56 -5.40 -9.68 -5.91
C VAL A 56 -3.93 -9.97 -5.64
N CYS A 57 -3.29 -10.84 -6.44
CA CYS A 57 -1.85 -11.07 -6.38
C CYS A 57 -1.06 -9.78 -6.56
N HIS A 58 -1.45 -8.94 -7.50
CA HIS A 58 -0.84 -7.63 -7.73
C HIS A 58 -1.02 -6.70 -6.53
N ILE A 59 -2.25 -6.55 -6.02
CA ILE A 59 -2.55 -5.70 -4.84
C ILE A 59 -1.71 -6.14 -3.63
N VAL A 60 -1.67 -7.44 -3.33
CA VAL A 60 -0.86 -7.99 -2.22
C VAL A 60 0.62 -7.72 -2.42
N GLY A 61 1.13 -7.89 -3.65
CA GLY A 61 2.54 -7.62 -3.96
C GLY A 61 2.92 -6.16 -3.70
N ILE A 62 2.11 -5.21 -4.16
CA ILE A 62 2.32 -3.78 -3.92
C ILE A 62 2.22 -3.46 -2.42
N GLU A 63 1.28 -4.07 -1.70
CA GLU A 63 1.12 -3.85 -0.27
C GLU A 63 2.36 -4.31 0.51
N ARG A 64 2.86 -5.51 0.25
CA ARG A 64 4.09 -6.06 0.86
C ARG A 64 5.35 -5.29 0.48
N TRP A 65 5.46 -4.89 -0.77
CA TRP A 65 6.56 -4.05 -1.23
C TRP A 65 6.56 -2.69 -0.51
N SER A 66 5.40 -2.07 -0.36
CA SER A 66 5.24 -0.81 0.39
C SER A 66 5.63 -0.96 1.86
N GLN A 67 5.24 -2.07 2.50
CA GLN A 67 5.66 -2.39 3.87
C GLN A 67 7.19 -2.45 3.98
N ARG A 68 7.85 -3.14 3.04
CA ARG A 68 9.32 -3.21 3.03
C ARG A 68 9.96 -1.82 2.93
N ARG A 69 9.40 -0.92 2.12
CA ARG A 69 9.89 0.46 2.00
C ARG A 69 9.69 1.24 3.30
N LEU A 70 8.55 1.08 3.95
CA LEU A 70 8.24 1.75 5.22
C LEU A 70 9.11 1.28 6.39
N HIS A 71 9.63 0.05 6.38
CA HIS A 71 10.60 -0.40 7.38
C HIS A 71 11.89 0.43 7.42
N VAL A 72 12.24 1.15 6.35
CA VAL A 72 13.38 2.09 6.34
C VAL A 72 13.18 3.21 7.35
N ALA A 73 11.94 3.65 7.56
CA ALA A 73 11.62 4.66 8.56
C ALA A 73 11.77 4.15 10.00
N LEU A 74 11.86 2.83 10.19
CA LEU A 74 12.21 2.16 11.46
C LEU A 74 13.70 1.81 11.55
N GLY A 75 14.55 2.30 10.64
CA GLY A 75 15.99 2.08 10.64
C GLY A 75 16.48 0.86 9.87
N ALA A 76 15.61 0.17 9.13
CA ALA A 76 16.06 -0.89 8.22
C ALA A 76 16.91 -0.33 7.07
N ALA A 77 17.80 -1.15 6.51
CA ALA A 77 18.58 -0.77 5.35
C ALA A 77 17.67 -0.43 4.15
N PRO A 78 17.91 0.68 3.43
CA PRO A 78 17.17 0.99 2.20
C PRO A 78 17.31 -0.12 1.16
N VAL A 79 16.19 -0.51 0.56
CA VAL A 79 16.15 -1.44 -0.57
C VAL A 79 15.54 -0.74 -1.77
N GLN A 80 16.08 -0.98 -2.96
CA GLN A 80 15.60 -0.45 -4.24
C GLN A 80 15.33 -1.61 -5.20
N ASP A 81 14.37 -2.44 -4.84
CA ASP A 81 13.89 -3.59 -5.60
C ASP A 81 12.51 -3.36 -6.23
N GLU A 82 12.11 -4.29 -7.09
CA GLU A 82 10.81 -4.29 -7.76
C GLU A 82 9.77 -5.09 -6.96
N TYR A 83 8.50 -4.70 -7.10
CA TYR A 83 7.40 -5.32 -6.34
C TYR A 83 7.12 -6.79 -6.73
N ASP A 84 7.57 -7.22 -7.92
CA ASP A 84 7.29 -8.57 -8.44
C ASP A 84 7.72 -9.68 -7.49
N GLY A 85 8.83 -9.49 -6.76
CA GLY A 85 9.34 -10.45 -5.76
C GLY A 85 8.45 -10.60 -4.52
N TYR A 86 7.46 -9.73 -4.32
CA TYR A 86 6.56 -9.72 -3.18
C TYR A 86 5.19 -10.35 -3.48
N ARG A 87 4.93 -10.67 -4.75
CA ARG A 87 3.66 -11.26 -5.17
C ARG A 87 3.49 -12.66 -4.56
N PRO A 88 2.27 -13.01 -4.10
CA PRO A 88 2.01 -14.36 -3.61
C PRO A 88 2.08 -15.38 -4.75
N SER A 89 2.15 -16.67 -4.40
CA SER A 89 2.15 -17.73 -5.41
C SER A 89 0.89 -17.67 -6.27
N GLN A 90 1.07 -17.78 -7.59
CA GLN A 90 -0.04 -17.84 -8.55
C GLN A 90 -0.87 -19.14 -8.41
N THR A 91 -0.38 -20.12 -7.67
CA THR A 91 -1.06 -21.40 -7.42
C THR A 91 -1.96 -21.40 -6.19
N LEU A 92 -2.03 -20.30 -5.43
CA LEU A 92 -2.91 -20.20 -4.26
C LEU A 92 -4.37 -20.37 -4.66
N SER A 93 -5.18 -20.97 -3.79
CA SER A 93 -6.65 -20.96 -3.97
C SER A 93 -7.21 -19.54 -3.80
N TRP A 94 -8.46 -19.32 -4.20
CA TRP A 94 -9.11 -18.02 -4.02
C TRP A 94 -9.26 -17.66 -2.53
N ASP A 95 -9.62 -18.64 -1.71
CA ASP A 95 -9.70 -18.46 -0.25
C ASP A 95 -8.33 -18.17 0.36
N ASP A 96 -7.26 -18.83 -0.11
CA ASP A 96 -5.90 -18.53 0.34
C ASP A 96 -5.46 -17.12 -0.08
N LEU A 97 -5.91 -16.62 -1.24
CA LEU A 97 -5.65 -15.24 -1.66
C LEU A 97 -6.39 -14.23 -0.78
N HIS A 98 -7.63 -14.52 -0.35
CA HIS A 98 -8.34 -13.70 0.62
C HIS A 98 -7.60 -13.64 1.95
N ALA A 99 -7.19 -14.79 2.47
CA ALA A 99 -6.43 -14.89 3.72
C ALA A 99 -5.08 -14.17 3.59
N THR A 100 -4.41 -14.30 2.44
CA THR A 100 -3.15 -13.61 2.14
C THR A 100 -3.31 -12.10 2.13
N PHE A 101 -4.39 -11.59 1.51
CA PHE A 101 -4.69 -10.15 1.54
C PHE A 101 -5.01 -9.67 2.96
N ALA A 102 -5.83 -10.42 3.72
CA ALA A 102 -6.15 -10.09 5.10
C ALA A 102 -4.88 -10.00 5.98
N ALA A 103 -3.96 -10.96 5.83
CA ALA A 103 -2.68 -10.99 6.54
C ALA A 103 -1.80 -9.78 6.16
N ALA A 104 -1.64 -9.51 4.87
CA ALA A 104 -0.88 -8.35 4.41
C ALA A 104 -1.48 -7.04 4.96
N ARG A 105 -2.81 -6.90 4.97
CA ARG A 105 -3.46 -5.72 5.55
C ARG A 105 -3.22 -5.57 7.05
N GLN A 106 -3.28 -6.66 7.80
CA GLN A 106 -2.98 -6.66 9.24
C GLN A 106 -1.51 -6.26 9.50
N GLU A 107 -0.58 -6.75 8.69
CA GLU A 107 0.83 -6.34 8.74
C GLU A 107 1.01 -4.84 8.44
N SER A 108 0.28 -4.29 7.46
CA SER A 108 0.28 -2.86 7.16
C SER A 108 -0.22 -2.01 8.33
N ILE A 109 -1.30 -2.45 8.98
CA ILE A 109 -1.88 -1.80 10.17
C ILE A 109 -0.90 -1.85 11.34
N ALA A 110 -0.31 -3.02 11.59
CA ALA A 110 0.70 -3.20 12.64
C ALA A 110 1.93 -2.32 12.39
N LEU A 111 2.40 -2.23 11.13
CA LEU A 111 3.51 -1.37 10.75
C LEU A 111 3.17 0.11 10.97
N GLY A 112 1.98 0.57 10.56
CA GLY A 112 1.54 1.94 10.83
C GLY A 112 1.48 2.26 12.33
N ASN A 113 1.00 1.33 13.15
CA ASN A 113 1.01 1.45 14.60
C ASN A 113 2.43 1.49 15.18
N GLN A 114 3.36 0.68 14.67
CA GLN A 114 4.77 0.70 15.07
C GLN A 114 5.44 2.03 14.73
N LEU A 115 5.20 2.56 13.52
CA LEU A 115 5.72 3.86 13.11
C LEU A 115 5.22 4.97 14.05
N HIS A 116 3.93 4.93 14.40
CA HIS A 116 3.36 5.87 15.36
C HIS A 116 3.99 5.72 16.76
N ALA A 117 4.08 4.49 17.29
CA ALA A 117 4.59 4.22 18.63
C ALA A 117 6.08 4.52 18.81
N ASN A 118 6.86 4.57 17.72
CA ASN A 118 8.28 4.95 17.73
C ASN A 118 8.49 6.44 17.41
N ASP A 119 7.43 7.26 17.43
CA ASP A 119 7.47 8.70 17.13
C ASP A 119 8.16 9.05 15.80
N VAL A 120 8.01 8.17 14.80
CA VAL A 120 8.57 8.42 13.46
C VAL A 120 7.93 9.67 12.87
N ASP A 121 8.76 10.60 12.38
CA ASP A 121 8.27 11.80 11.70
C ASP A 121 7.39 11.39 10.50
N PRO A 122 6.09 11.75 10.50
CA PRO A 122 5.20 11.40 9.40
C PRO A 122 5.62 12.02 8.05
N ASN A 123 6.48 13.05 8.06
CA ASN A 123 7.07 13.68 6.88
C ASN A 123 8.39 13.05 6.43
N MET A 124 8.93 12.08 7.16
CA MET A 124 10.15 11.38 6.75
C MET A 124 9.95 10.82 5.34
N ILE A 125 10.93 11.10 4.48
CA ILE A 125 10.83 10.76 3.06
C ILE A 125 11.44 9.39 2.79
N VAL A 126 10.68 8.56 2.09
CA VAL A 126 11.09 7.25 1.58
C VAL A 126 10.85 7.22 0.07
N ARG A 127 11.87 6.84 -0.70
CA ARG A 127 11.80 6.84 -2.18
C ARG A 127 10.95 5.68 -2.70
N HIS A 128 9.96 6.03 -3.52
CA HIS A 128 9.22 5.16 -4.44
C HIS A 128 9.91 5.13 -5.81
N ASN A 129 9.89 3.97 -6.48
CA ASN A 129 10.56 3.78 -7.78
C ASN A 129 10.00 4.76 -8.84
N ASP A 130 8.68 4.76 -9.04
CA ASP A 130 8.03 5.60 -10.06
C ASP A 130 7.52 6.96 -9.58
N LEU A 131 6.90 7.01 -8.39
CA LEU A 131 6.29 8.24 -7.84
C LEU A 131 7.33 9.22 -7.25
N GLY A 132 8.59 8.80 -7.17
CA GLY A 132 9.67 9.61 -6.61
C GLY A 132 9.63 9.64 -5.07
N LEU A 133 9.69 10.83 -4.49
CA LEU A 133 9.76 10.97 -3.04
C LEU A 133 8.36 11.01 -2.43
N LEU A 134 8.08 10.08 -1.52
CA LEU A 134 6.86 10.06 -0.72
C LEU A 134 7.23 10.15 0.76
N SER A 135 6.41 10.83 1.54
CA SER A 135 6.47 10.78 2.99
C SER A 135 5.97 9.43 3.53
N VAL A 136 6.25 9.11 4.80
CA VAL A 136 5.68 7.94 5.48
C VAL A 136 4.15 7.94 5.40
N ARG A 137 3.50 9.08 5.66
CA ARG A 137 2.05 9.23 5.48
C ARG A 137 1.60 9.02 4.03
N GLY A 138 2.40 9.50 3.07
CA GLY A 138 2.14 9.36 1.64
C GLY A 138 2.18 7.90 1.18
N TRP A 139 3.13 7.13 1.71
CA TRP A 139 3.21 5.68 1.50
C TRP A 139 2.00 4.92 2.05
N LEU A 140 1.62 5.18 3.31
CA LEU A 140 0.44 4.56 3.91
C LEU A 140 -0.84 4.91 3.13
N ARG A 141 -0.95 6.16 2.65
CA ARG A 141 -2.05 6.58 1.78
C ARG A 141 -2.02 5.85 0.44
N TYR A 142 -0.85 5.74 -0.18
CA TYR A 142 -0.65 5.02 -1.44
C TYR A 142 -1.18 3.59 -1.36
N MET A 143 -0.85 2.84 -0.31
CA MET A 143 -1.32 1.47 -0.11
C MET A 143 -2.86 1.38 -0.12
N SER A 144 -3.54 2.25 0.63
CA SER A 144 -5.00 2.28 0.68
C SER A 144 -5.63 2.67 -0.66
N LEU A 145 -5.07 3.68 -1.34
CA LEU A 145 -5.63 4.22 -2.57
C LEU A 145 -5.44 3.26 -3.74
N HIS A 146 -4.23 2.72 -3.90
CA HIS A 146 -3.88 1.76 -4.94
C HIS A 146 -4.83 0.56 -4.90
N ALA A 147 -4.92 -0.11 -3.75
CA ALA A 147 -5.80 -1.26 -3.57
C ALA A 147 -7.28 -0.92 -3.85
N SER A 148 -7.75 0.25 -3.39
CA SER A 148 -9.14 0.67 -3.58
C SER A 148 -9.48 1.03 -5.03
N LEU A 149 -8.52 1.52 -5.81
CA LEU A 149 -8.73 1.83 -7.23
C LEU A 149 -8.73 0.54 -8.06
N GLU A 150 -7.75 -0.33 -7.85
CA GLU A 150 -7.63 -1.63 -8.52
C GLU A 150 -8.86 -2.51 -8.26
N ALA A 151 -9.32 -2.59 -7.01
CA ALA A 151 -10.46 -3.44 -6.64
C ALA A 151 -11.77 -3.06 -7.34
N LYS A 152 -11.91 -1.86 -7.93
CA LYS A 152 -13.08 -1.52 -8.76
C LYS A 152 -13.21 -2.41 -10.00
N ALA A 153 -12.14 -3.08 -10.42
CA ALA A 153 -12.14 -4.00 -11.55
C ALA A 153 -12.57 -5.43 -11.16
N LEU A 154 -12.75 -5.73 -9.87
CA LEU A 154 -13.25 -7.04 -9.41
C LEU A 154 -14.66 -7.29 -9.95
N LYS A 155 -14.86 -8.49 -10.49
CA LYS A 155 -16.12 -8.98 -11.09
C LYS A 155 -16.92 -9.89 -10.17
#